data_AF-A0A8T5PIK7-F1
#
_entry.id   AF-A0A8T5PIK7-F1
#
_cell.length_a   1.000
_cell.length_b   1.000
_cell.length_c   1.000
_cell.angle_alpha   90.00
_cell.angle_beta   90.00
_cell.angle_gamma   90.00
#
_symmetry.space_group_name_H-M   'P 1'
#
loop_
_entity.id
_entity.type
_entity.pdbx_description
1 polymer ?
#
loop_
_entity_poly.entity_id
_entity_poly.type
_entity_poly.pdbx_seq_one_letter_code
_entity_poly.pdbx_strand_id
1 'polypeptide(L)'
;MKLEPREIIDTCSQHYFNWKEEALAAKDPEKAKKYMEKAFFWLELQNNLLILWTIDKTMGNDPIVKEKIELAQANINKKIVDYASSILDDITEKY
;
A
#
# COMPACT_ATOMS: atom_id res chain seq x y z
N MET A 1 0.70 3.89 -13.52
CA MET A 1 -0.39 4.63 -12.86
C MET A 1 0.14 6.03 -12.60
N LYS A 2 -0.45 7.10 -13.14
CA LYS A 2 -0.09 8.46 -12.73
C LYS A 2 -0.95 8.79 -11.52
N LEU A 3 -0.47 8.49 -10.33
CA LEU A 3 -1.14 8.95 -9.11
C LEU A 3 -0.49 10.25 -8.68
N GLU A 4 -1.30 11.28 -8.47
CA GLU A 4 -0.82 12.51 -7.87
C GLU A 4 -0.67 12.32 -6.34
N PRO A 5 0.25 13.05 -5.68
CA PRO A 5 0.52 12.86 -4.24
C PRO A 5 -0.73 12.93 -3.37
N ARG A 6 -1.67 13.81 -3.74
CA ARG A 6 -2.94 13.96 -3.03
C ARG A 6 -3.80 12.69 -3.11
N GLU A 7 -3.91 12.09 -4.29
CA GLU A 7 -4.69 10.85 -4.48
C GLU A 7 -4.07 9.67 -3.73
N ILE A 8 -2.73 9.60 -3.72
CA ILE A 8 -1.97 8.60 -2.94
C ILE A 8 -2.30 8.73 -1.46
N ILE A 9 -2.19 9.95 -0.92
CA ILE A 9 -2.45 10.24 0.50
C ILE A 9 -3.90 9.95 0.83
N ASP A 10 -4.86 10.48 0.07
CA ASP A 10 -6.28 10.36 0.37
C ASP A 10 -6.70 8.88 0.40
N THR A 11 -6.27 8.09 -0.60
CA THR A 11 -6.60 6.66 -0.69
C THR A 11 -5.94 5.86 0.43
N CYS A 12 -4.62 5.98 0.59
CA CYS A 12 -3.88 5.14 1.53
C CYS A 12 -4.20 5.51 2.97
N SER A 13 -4.33 6.80 3.28
CA SER A 13 -4.70 7.26 4.62
C SER A 13 -6.09 6.80 5.02
N GLN A 14 -7.07 6.85 4.11
CA GLN A 14 -8.42 6.35 4.40
C GLN A 14 -8.39 4.87 4.78
N HIS A 15 -7.72 4.03 3.99
CA HIS A 15 -7.61 2.61 4.31
C HIS A 15 -6.81 2.33 5.59
N TYR A 16 -5.71 3.07 5.81
CA TYR A 16 -4.94 2.98 7.06
C TYR A 16 -5.81 3.28 8.27
N PHE A 17 -6.56 4.39 8.26
CA PHE A 17 -7.41 4.77 9.39
C PHE A 17 -8.52 3.76 9.65
N ASN A 18 -9.20 3.29 8.60
CA ASN A 18 -10.23 2.26 8.73
C ASN A 18 -9.67 1.00 9.40
N TRP A 19 -8.56 0.46 8.91
CA TRP A 19 -7.97 -0.75 9.48
C TRP A 19 -7.41 -0.55 10.89
N LYS A 20 -6.86 0.64 11.18
CA LYS A 20 -6.41 0.99 12.52
C LYS A 20 -7.59 1.02 13.51
N GLU A 21 -8.72 1.60 13.11
CA GLU A 21 -9.93 1.65 13.94
C GLU A 21 -10.48 0.24 14.20
N GLU A 22 -10.56 -0.61 13.18
CA GLU A 22 -10.93 -2.02 13.32
C GLU A 22 -9.98 -2.78 14.26
N ALA A 23 -8.67 -2.52 14.16
CA ALA A 23 -7.67 -3.13 15.04
C ALA A 23 -7.86 -2.72 16.51
N LEU A 24 -8.15 -1.44 16.76
CA LEU A 24 -8.38 -0.91 18.11
C LEU A 24 -9.73 -1.39 18.70
N ALA A 25 -10.73 -1.63 17.86
CA ALA A 25 -12.04 -2.12 18.28
C ALA A 25 -12.08 -3.64 18.48
N ALA A 26 -11.11 -4.39 17.93
CA ALA A 26 -11.08 -5.84 18.01
C ALA A 26 -10.82 -6.33 19.45
N LYS A 27 -11.74 -7.16 19.95
CA LYS A 27 -11.63 -7.82 21.28
C LYS A 27 -10.70 -9.04 21.27
N ASP A 28 -10.48 -9.61 20.10
CA ASP A 28 -9.63 -10.77 19.88
C ASP A 28 -8.23 -10.29 19.44
N PRO A 29 -7.17 -10.59 20.22
CA PRO A 29 -5.81 -10.17 19.91
C PRO A 29 -5.33 -10.60 18.52
N GLU A 30 -5.73 -11.79 18.03
CA GLU A 30 -5.31 -12.28 16.71
C GLU A 30 -5.99 -11.48 15.58
N LYS A 31 -7.27 -11.12 15.75
CA LYS A 31 -7.94 -10.21 14.81
C LYS A 31 -7.36 -8.81 14.86
N ALA A 32 -7.06 -8.29 16.05
CA ALA A 32 -6.45 -6.98 16.21
C ALA A 32 -5.11 -6.91 15.47
N LYS A 33 -4.27 -7.94 15.63
CA LYS A 33 -3.01 -8.08 14.91
C LYS A 33 -3.21 -8.08 13.40
N LYS A 34 -4.14 -8.89 12.89
CA LYS A 34 -4.44 -8.97 11.45
C LYS A 34 -4.92 -7.64 10.87
N TYR A 35 -5.77 -6.91 11.57
CA TYR A 35 -6.19 -5.57 11.14
C TYR A 35 -5.04 -4.56 11.19
N MET A 36 -4.16 -4.66 12.18
CA MET A 36 -2.97 -3.81 12.25
C MET A 36 -2.00 -4.07 11.09
N GLU A 37 -1.79 -5.33 10.71
CA GLU A 37 -1.00 -5.70 9.52
C GLU A 37 -1.59 -5.09 8.25
N LYS A 38 -2.93 -5.12 8.09
CA LYS A 38 -3.61 -4.43 6.99
C LYS A 38 -3.40 -2.92 7.04
N ALA A 39 -3.46 -2.29 8.21
CA ALA A 39 -3.18 -0.86 8.35
C ALA A 39 -1.74 -0.53 7.94
N PHE A 40 -0.75 -1.28 8.42
CA PHE A 40 0.66 -1.05 8.08
C PHE A 40 0.95 -1.21 6.60
N PHE A 41 0.32 -2.19 5.93
CA PHE A 41 0.43 -2.32 4.48
C PHE A 41 0.07 -1.00 3.75
N TRP A 42 -1.05 -0.36 4.10
CA TRP A 42 -1.48 0.88 3.46
C TRP A 42 -0.56 2.07 3.78
N LEU A 43 -0.05 2.14 5.02
CA LEU A 43 0.91 3.17 5.42
C LEU A 43 2.24 3.04 4.65
N GLU A 44 2.77 1.82 4.53
CA GLU A 44 3.98 1.53 3.76
C GLU A 44 3.78 1.80 2.28
N LEU A 45 2.62 1.43 1.73
CA LEU A 45 2.27 1.68 0.33
C LEU A 45 2.26 3.19 0.04
N GLN A 46 1.65 3.99 0.92
CA GLN A 46 1.65 5.45 0.79
C GLN A 46 3.07 6.01 0.69
N ASN A 47 3.94 5.61 1.62
CA ASN A 47 5.33 6.08 1.67
C ASN A 47 6.10 5.70 0.41
N ASN A 48 5.99 4.44 -0.02
CA ASN A 48 6.68 3.95 -1.22
C ASN A 48 6.22 4.69 -2.48
N LEU A 49 4.92 4.93 -2.64
CA LEU A 49 4.38 5.67 -3.78
C LEU A 49 4.83 7.15 -3.78
N LEU A 50 4.84 7.80 -2.61
CA LEU A 50 5.29 9.20 -2.50
C LEU A 50 6.79 9.34 -2.73
N ILE A 51 7.60 8.41 -2.21
CA ILE A 51 9.05 8.36 -2.48
C ILE A 51 9.29 8.18 -3.97
N LEU A 52 8.61 7.22 -4.60
CA LEU A 52 8.77 6.94 -6.01
C LEU A 52 8.37 8.13 -6.88
N TRP A 53 7.24 8.77 -6.56
CA TRP A 53 6.80 10.00 -7.21
C TRP A 53 7.84 11.13 -7.06
N THR A 54 8.41 11.28 -5.86
CA THR A 54 9.42 12.32 -5.60
C THR A 54 10.68 12.09 -6.42
N ILE A 55 11.16 10.84 -6.51
CA ILE A 55 12.32 10.48 -7.32
C ILE A 55 12.03 10.73 -8.81
N ASP A 56 10.84 10.35 -9.29
CA ASP A 56 10.43 10.60 -10.67
C ASP A 56 10.42 12.11 -11.02
N LYS A 57 9.87 12.95 -10.14
CA LYS A 57 9.82 14.40 -10.37
C LYS A 57 11.16 15.12 -10.26
N THR A 58 12.09 14.61 -9.46
CA THR A 58 13.39 15.26 -9.22
C THR A 58 14.50 14.71 -10.09
N MET A 59 14.47 13.43 -10.43
CA MET A 59 15.56 12.70 -11.09
C MET A 59 15.11 11.84 -12.29
N GLY A 60 13.81 11.78 -12.63
CA GLY A 60 13.27 10.87 -13.65
C GLY A 60 13.70 11.12 -15.11
N ASN A 61 14.41 12.22 -15.38
CA ASN A 61 15.01 12.48 -16.70
C ASN A 61 16.29 11.68 -16.95
N ASP A 62 16.94 11.16 -15.89
CA ASP A 62 18.10 10.27 -16.03
C ASP A 62 17.61 8.88 -16.48
N PRO A 63 18.07 8.35 -17.63
CA PRO A 63 17.64 7.04 -18.15
C PRO A 63 17.85 5.88 -17.16
N ILE A 64 18.93 5.90 -16.38
CA ILE A 64 19.24 4.85 -15.40
C ILE A 64 18.27 4.93 -14.22
N VAL A 65 17.94 6.14 -13.79
CA VAL A 65 16.95 6.37 -12.72
C VAL A 65 15.56 5.96 -13.20
N LYS A 66 15.21 6.29 -14.45
CA LYS A 66 13.93 5.94 -15.06
C LYS A 66 13.68 4.43 -15.08
N GLU A 67 14.67 3.63 -15.49
CA GLU A 67 14.57 2.16 -15.47
C GLU A 67 14.32 1.64 -14.05
N LYS A 68 15.02 2.19 -13.04
CA LYS A 68 14.82 1.83 -11.63
C LYS A 68 13.43 2.23 -11.12
N ILE A 69 12.90 3.37 -11.55
CA ILE A 69 11.54 3.81 -11.22
C ILE A 69 10.52 2.82 -11.78
N GLU A 70 10.66 2.43 -13.05
CA GLU A 70 9.75 1.47 -13.70
C GLU A 70 9.76 0.11 -13.00
N LEU A 71 10.95 -0.39 -12.62
CA LEU A 71 11.09 -1.62 -11.85
C LEU A 71 10.47 -1.51 -10.45
N ALA A 72 10.70 -0.40 -9.74
CA ALA A 72 10.10 -0.15 -8.44
C ALA A 72 8.56 -0.10 -8.53
N GLN A 73 8.02 0.55 -9.56
CA GLN A 73 6.58 0.58 -9.81
C GLN A 73 6.01 -0.82 -10.05
N ALA A 74 6.70 -1.66 -10.84
CA ALA A 74 6.28 -3.03 -11.08
C ALA A 74 6.26 -3.86 -9.78
N ASN A 75 7.26 -3.69 -8.92
CA ASN A 75 7.33 -4.35 -7.62
C ASN A 75 6.21 -3.90 -6.67
N ILE A 76 5.90 -2.59 -6.64
CA ILE A 76 4.76 -2.07 -5.87
C ILE A 76 3.45 -2.67 -6.38
N ASN A 77 3.24 -2.68 -7.70
CA ASN A 77 2.03 -3.27 -8.29
C ASN A 77 1.89 -4.74 -7.93
N LYS A 78 2.99 -5.50 -7.97
CA LYS A 78 2.99 -6.90 -7.53
C LYS A 78 2.57 -7.02 -6.07
N LYS A 79 3.08 -6.18 -5.17
CA LYS A 79 2.69 -6.19 -3.75
C LYS A 79 1.22 -5.85 -3.53
N ILE A 80 0.65 -4.95 -4.33
CA ILE A 80 -0.80 -4.65 -4.30
C ILE A 80 -1.61 -5.88 -4.73
N VAL A 81 -1.19 -6.57 -5.79
CA VAL A 81 -1.84 -7.80 -6.26
C VAL A 81 -1.73 -8.90 -5.21
N ASP A 82 -0.55 -9.12 -4.65
CA ASP A 82 -0.32 -10.13 -3.59
C ASP A 82 -1.22 -9.85 -2.37
N TYR A 83 -1.34 -8.57 -1.97
CA TYR A 83 -2.23 -8.16 -0.89
C TYR A 83 -3.70 -8.40 -1.24
N ALA A 84 -4.14 -8.01 -2.43
CA ALA A 84 -5.52 -8.23 -2.88
C ALA A 84 -5.87 -9.73 -2.91
N SER A 85 -4.95 -10.58 -3.40
CA SER A 85 -5.10 -12.03 -3.36
C SER A 85 -5.23 -12.54 -1.92
N SER A 86 -4.39 -12.08 -0.99
CA SER A 86 -4.49 -12.47 0.42
C SER A 86 -5.83 -12.09 1.06
N ILE A 87 -6.42 -10.96 0.65
CA ILE A 87 -7.77 -10.57 1.09
C ILE A 87 -8.84 -11.47 0.49
N LEU A 88 -8.71 -11.87 -0.79
CA LEU A 88 -9.66 -12.79 -1.41
C LEU A 88 -9.61 -14.16 -0.72
N ASP A 89 -8.42 -14.67 -0.44
CA ASP A 89 -8.21 -15.93 0.28
C ASP A 89 -8.88 -15.88 1.67
N ASP A 90 -8.66 -14.79 2.41
CA ASP A 90 -9.31 -14.51 3.71
C ASP A 90 -10.85 -14.57 3.67
N ILE A 91 -11.44 -14.16 2.54
CA ILE A 91 -12.89 -14.14 2.33
C ILE A 91 -13.37 -15.54 1.94
N THR A 92 -12.64 -16.24 1.08
CA THR A 92 -13.02 -17.58 0.58
C THR A 92 -12.83 -18.68 1.61
N GLU A 93 -11.84 -18.60 2.51
CA GLU A 93 -11.65 -19.57 3.60
C GLU A 93 -12.73 -19.48 4.70
N LYS A 94 -13.57 -18.44 4.68
CA LYS A 94 -14.68 -18.26 5.62
C LYS A 94 -16.00 -18.90 5.17
N TYR A 95 -16.05 -19.53 3.98
CA TYR A 95 -17.21 -20.24 3.42
C TYR A 95 -16.86 -21.70 3.11
#